data_AF-A0A963N9H0-F1
#
_entry.id   AF-A0A963N9H0-F1
#
_cell.length_a   1.000
_cell.length_b   1.000
_cell.length_c   1.000
_cell.angle_alpha   90.00
_cell.angle_beta   90.00
_cell.angle_gamma   90.00
#
_symmetry.space_group_name_H-M   'P 1'
#
loop_
_entity.id
_entity.type
_entity.pdbx_description
1 polymer ?
#
loop_
_entity_poly.entity_id
_entity_poly.type
_entity_poly.pdbx_seq_one_letter_code
_entity_poly.pdbx_strand_id
1 'polypeptide(L)'
;MDKLFSKLRIGEKIGLGFALVGLLFVGAVWHYHQTLASVLGDYHQLQGYELRKSLALEIEIELAAVRDAEKSFLIDPQDILAAEVDKHLQTLDKKMAALAMVDRDSRQTAGALQGLLTTYRERFQAVADAWKIMGLDENSGLQGAFRDKVHRLQALAANYNVDHLYTLLLQIRRSEKDLALRQDPAYRELVHKRIGEFRQLVETSELQAQVSERLLAELSQYATSFEPYAESALRAGN
;
A
#
# COMPACT_ATOMS: atom_id res chain seq x y z
N MET A 1 -65.33 7.56 43.47
CA MET A 1 -65.63 7.86 42.05
C MET A 1 -66.91 7.14 41.60
N ASP A 2 -67.95 7.05 42.45
CA ASP A 2 -69.12 6.17 42.19
C ASP A 2 -70.39 6.89 41.69
N LYS A 3 -70.39 8.22 41.59
CA LYS A 3 -71.60 8.98 41.22
C LYS A 3 -71.82 9.15 39.71
N LEU A 4 -70.84 8.82 38.87
CA LEU A 4 -70.95 8.96 37.41
C LEU A 4 -71.51 7.71 36.71
N PHE A 5 -71.31 6.52 37.28
CA PHE A 5 -71.73 5.24 36.66
C PHE A 5 -73.12 4.75 37.10
N SER A 6 -73.81 5.44 38.01
CA SER A 6 -75.10 4.98 38.55
C SER A 6 -76.32 5.31 37.66
N LYS A 7 -76.16 6.13 36.61
CA LYS A 7 -77.26 6.56 35.71
C LYS A 7 -77.29 5.88 34.33
N LEU A 8 -76.31 5.04 34.02
CA LEU A 8 -76.18 4.40 32.71
C LEU A 8 -76.96 3.08 32.63
N ARG A 9 -77.66 2.84 31.52
CA ARG A 9 -78.34 1.56 31.24
C ARG A 9 -77.30 0.44 31.10
N ILE A 10 -77.68 -0.81 31.39
CA ILE A 10 -76.76 -1.97 31.35
C ILE A 10 -76.01 -2.08 30.01
N GLY A 11 -76.67 -1.79 28.88
CA GLY A 11 -76.03 -1.75 27.56
C GLY A 11 -74.95 -0.68 27.38
N GLU A 12 -75.08 0.49 28.01
CA GLU A 12 -74.09 1.58 27.96
C GLU A 12 -72.84 1.25 28.80
N LYS A 13 -73.04 0.56 29.93
CA LYS A 13 -71.93 0.07 30.77
C LYS A 13 -71.10 -1.00 30.05
N ILE A 14 -71.78 -1.91 29.33
CA ILE A 14 -71.12 -2.93 28.51
C ILE A 14 -70.40 -2.27 27.32
N GLY A 15 -71.05 -1.33 26.63
CA GLY A 15 -70.44 -0.59 25.51
C GLY A 15 -69.19 0.20 25.92
N LEU A 16 -69.20 0.87 27.07
CA LEU A 16 -68.01 1.56 27.61
C LEU A 16 -66.88 0.59 27.96
N GLY A 17 -67.19 -0.59 28.50
CA GLY A 17 -66.21 -1.64 28.74
C GLY A 17 -65.54 -2.12 27.44
N PHE A 18 -66.33 -2.39 26.40
CA PHE A 18 -65.81 -2.78 25.09
C PHE A 18 -64.99 -1.67 24.43
N ALA A 19 -65.40 -0.41 24.55
CA ALA A 19 -64.65 0.73 24.03
C ALA A 19 -63.28 0.88 24.73
N LEU A 20 -63.24 0.69 26.05
CA LEU A 20 -62.00 0.72 26.82
C LEU A 20 -61.05 -0.41 26.41
N VAL A 21 -61.57 -1.63 26.25
CA VAL A 21 -60.79 -2.78 25.78
C VAL A 21 -60.28 -2.56 24.36
N GLY A 22 -61.09 -1.99 23.46
CA GLY A 22 -60.68 -1.61 22.11
C GLY A 22 -59.55 -0.58 22.11
N LEU A 23 -59.63 0.45 22.96
CA LEU A 23 -58.58 1.46 23.11
C LEU A 23 -57.27 0.86 23.63
N LEU A 24 -57.35 -0.01 24.63
CA LEU A 24 -56.18 -0.74 25.15
C LEU A 24 -55.57 -1.65 24.08
N PHE A 25 -56.40 -2.31 23.28
CA PHE A 25 -55.94 -3.16 22.18
C PHE A 25 -55.22 -2.34 21.09
N VAL A 26 -55.78 -1.20 20.68
CA VAL A 26 -55.13 -0.29 19.72
C VAL A 26 -53.82 0.25 20.28
N GLY A 27 -53.78 0.62 21.56
CA GLY A 27 -52.54 1.04 22.23
C GLY A 27 -51.48 -0.06 22.28
N ALA A 28 -51.87 -1.31 22.55
CA ALA A 28 -50.98 -2.46 22.54
C ALA A 28 -50.44 -2.76 21.12
N VAL A 29 -51.28 -2.67 20.09
CA VAL A 29 -50.87 -2.83 18.69
C VAL A 29 -49.93 -1.70 18.26
N TRP A 30 -50.21 -0.46 18.65
CA TRP A 30 -49.34 0.69 18.38
C TRP A 30 -47.98 0.53 19.07
N HIS A 31 -47.97 0.14 20.35
CA HIS A 31 -46.74 -0.11 21.08
C HIS A 31 -45.93 -1.26 20.48
N TYR A 32 -46.59 -2.36 20.09
CA TYR A 32 -45.96 -3.46 19.37
C TYR A 32 -45.34 -2.99 18.04
N HIS A 33 -46.05 -2.13 17.30
CA HIS A 33 -45.54 -1.58 16.03
C HIS A 33 -44.33 -0.66 16.24
N GLN A 34 -44.34 0.19 17.28
CA GLN A 34 -43.19 1.03 17.64
C GLN A 34 -41.99 0.20 18.07
N THR A 35 -42.19 -0.81 18.91
CA THR A 35 -41.13 -1.71 19.38
C THR A 35 -40.57 -2.55 18.22
N LEU A 36 -41.42 -3.00 17.30
CA LEU A 36 -40.97 -3.73 16.11
C LEU A 36 -40.12 -2.83 15.20
N ALA A 37 -40.52 -1.57 15.01
CA ALA A 37 -39.77 -0.60 14.23
C ALA A 37 -38.40 -0.26 14.87
N SER A 38 -38.32 -0.12 16.20
CA SER A 38 -37.04 0.13 16.89
C SER A 38 -36.10 -1.08 16.83
N VAL A 39 -36.62 -2.29 17.06
CA VAL A 39 -35.83 -3.53 16.99
C VAL A 39 -35.30 -3.75 15.57
N LEU A 40 -36.11 -3.54 14.53
CA LEU A 40 -35.65 -3.62 13.14
C LEU A 40 -34.54 -2.59 12.83
N GLY A 41 -34.63 -1.38 13.39
CA GLY A 41 -33.57 -0.37 13.29
C GLY A 41 -32.27 -0.81 13.95
N ASP A 42 -32.34 -1.36 15.18
CA ASP A 42 -31.19 -1.87 15.92
C ASP A 42 -30.51 -3.03 15.18
N TYR A 43 -31.30 -3.92 14.57
CA TYR A 43 -30.77 -5.03 13.74
C TYR A 43 -30.02 -4.52 12.50
N HIS A 44 -30.53 -3.50 11.80
CA HIS A 44 -29.84 -2.91 10.66
C HIS A 44 -28.53 -2.22 11.06
N GLN A 45 -28.51 -1.56 12.23
CA GLN A 45 -27.31 -0.92 12.74
C GLN A 45 -26.24 -1.93 13.15
N LEU A 46 -26.63 -3.05 13.75
CA LEU A 46 -25.73 -4.17 14.09
C LEU A 46 -25.13 -4.82 12.82
N GLN A 47 -25.95 -5.01 11.78
CA GLN A 47 -25.46 -5.55 10.49
C GLN A 47 -24.42 -4.63 9.83
N GLY A 48 -24.65 -3.32 9.84
CA GLY A 48 -23.69 -2.34 9.32
C GLY A 48 -22.36 -2.34 10.11
N TYR A 49 -22.45 -2.44 11.43
CA TYR A 49 -21.26 -2.52 12.30
C TYR A 49 -20.42 -3.78 12.05
N GLU A 50 -21.04 -4.95 11.97
CA GLU A 50 -20.33 -6.21 11.71
C GLU A 50 -19.68 -6.21 10.31
N LEU A 51 -20.40 -5.73 9.29
CA LEU A 51 -19.84 -5.61 7.93
C LEU A 51 -18.66 -4.64 7.88
N ARG A 52 -18.78 -3.48 8.52
CA ARG A 52 -17.69 -2.49 8.63
C ARG A 52 -16.46 -3.10 9.30
N LYS A 53 -16.66 -3.83 10.40
CA LYS A 53 -15.58 -4.49 11.14
C LYS A 53 -14.89 -5.57 10.31
N SER A 54 -15.66 -6.41 9.60
CA SER A 54 -15.11 -7.43 8.69
C SER A 54 -14.27 -6.78 7.58
N LEU A 55 -14.81 -5.76 6.91
CA LEU A 55 -14.10 -5.04 5.86
C LEU A 55 -12.84 -4.34 6.37
N ALA A 56 -12.88 -3.76 7.57
CA ALA A 56 -11.70 -3.15 8.17
C ALA A 56 -10.58 -4.18 8.42
N LEU A 57 -10.91 -5.35 8.97
CA LEU A 57 -9.96 -6.43 9.18
C LEU A 57 -9.40 -6.94 7.84
N GLU A 58 -10.27 -7.12 6.85
CA GLU A 58 -9.86 -7.56 5.52
C GLU A 58 -8.97 -6.55 4.79
N ILE A 59 -9.18 -5.24 5.01
CA ILE A 59 -8.30 -4.18 4.50
C ILE A 59 -6.94 -4.25 5.19
N GLU A 60 -6.91 -4.47 6.51
CA GLU A 60 -5.66 -4.62 7.27
C GLU A 60 -4.83 -5.81 6.77
N ILE A 61 -5.48 -6.95 6.53
CA ILE A 61 -4.85 -8.16 5.98
C ILE A 61 -4.28 -7.89 4.58
N GLU A 62 -5.03 -7.27 3.68
CA GLU A 62 -4.51 -6.96 2.34
C GLU A 62 -3.39 -5.94 2.38
N LEU A 63 -3.44 -4.96 3.28
CA LEU A 63 -2.35 -4.00 3.44
C LEU A 63 -1.07 -4.71 3.91
N ALA A 64 -1.18 -5.70 4.79
CA ALA A 64 -0.05 -6.54 5.16
C ALA A 64 0.48 -7.34 3.95
N ALA A 65 -0.41 -7.90 3.12
CA ALA A 65 -0.01 -8.62 1.91
C ALA A 65 0.67 -7.70 0.87
N VAL A 66 0.20 -6.47 0.68
CA VAL A 66 0.87 -5.45 -0.14
C VAL A 66 2.30 -5.22 0.34
N ARG A 67 2.49 -5.05 1.66
CA ARG A 67 3.82 -4.80 2.25
C ARG A 67 4.76 -6.00 2.10
N ASP A 68 4.24 -7.21 2.25
CA ASP A 68 5.02 -8.44 2.07
C ASP A 68 5.46 -8.63 0.61
N ALA A 69 4.56 -8.36 -0.34
CA ALA A 69 4.86 -8.37 -1.76
C ALA A 69 5.86 -7.26 -2.13
N GLU A 70 5.71 -6.04 -1.60
CA GLU A 70 6.66 -4.94 -1.79
C GLU A 70 8.05 -5.36 -1.28
N LYS A 71 8.12 -5.91 -0.07
CA LYS A 71 9.39 -6.36 0.52
C LYS A 71 10.05 -7.45 -0.33
N SER A 72 9.26 -8.40 -0.81
CA SER A 72 9.74 -9.45 -1.71
C SER A 72 10.34 -8.85 -2.99
N PHE A 73 9.65 -7.88 -3.59
CA PHE A 73 10.16 -7.14 -4.75
C PHE A 73 11.46 -6.38 -4.44
N LEU A 74 11.59 -5.75 -3.27
CA LEU A 74 12.81 -5.02 -2.91
C LEU A 74 14.01 -5.95 -2.68
N ILE A 75 13.78 -7.16 -2.17
CA ILE A 75 14.85 -8.15 -1.93
C ILE A 75 15.34 -8.76 -3.23
N ASP A 76 14.41 -9.11 -4.12
CA ASP A 76 14.71 -9.73 -5.40
C ASP A 76 13.84 -9.10 -6.51
N PRO A 77 14.27 -7.97 -7.09
CA PRO A 77 13.46 -7.23 -8.06
C PRO A 77 13.09 -8.09 -9.28
N GLN A 78 11.81 -8.35 -9.44
CA GLN A 78 11.25 -9.09 -10.57
C GLN A 78 9.90 -8.50 -10.99
N ASP A 79 9.61 -8.48 -12.29
CA ASP A 79 8.34 -7.96 -12.80
C ASP A 79 7.12 -8.71 -12.22
N ILE A 80 7.28 -10.01 -11.94
CA ILE A 80 6.19 -10.82 -11.37
C ILE A 80 5.81 -10.36 -9.95
N LEU A 81 6.79 -9.93 -9.15
CA LEU A 81 6.59 -9.45 -7.79
C LEU A 81 6.01 -8.03 -7.80
N ALA A 82 6.42 -7.19 -8.76
CA ALA A 82 5.76 -5.90 -8.98
C ALA A 82 4.28 -6.06 -9.35
N ALA A 83 3.95 -7.03 -10.21
CA ALA A 83 2.58 -7.36 -10.56
C ALA A 83 1.76 -7.90 -9.37
N GLU A 84 2.41 -8.60 -8.43
CA GLU A 84 1.77 -9.07 -7.19
C GLU A 84 1.36 -7.91 -6.27
N VAL A 85 2.23 -6.90 -6.11
CA VAL A 85 1.88 -5.68 -5.38
C VAL A 85 0.66 -5.00 -6.01
N ASP A 86 0.66 -4.82 -7.34
CA ASP A 86 -0.47 -4.21 -8.05
C ASP A 86 -1.78 -5.00 -7.85
N LYS A 87 -1.70 -6.33 -7.83
CA LYS A 87 -2.86 -7.20 -7.59
C LYS A 87 -3.46 -6.99 -6.19
N HIS A 88 -2.63 -6.88 -5.16
CA HIS A 88 -3.10 -6.61 -3.80
C HIS A 88 -3.66 -5.18 -3.66
N LEU A 89 -3.04 -4.19 -4.32
CA LEU A 89 -3.54 -2.82 -4.37
C LEU A 89 -4.92 -2.73 -5.04
N GLN A 90 -5.16 -3.49 -6.12
CA GLN A 90 -6.48 -3.58 -6.76
C GLN A 90 -7.52 -4.27 -5.85
N THR A 91 -7.08 -5.21 -5.01
CA THR A 91 -7.96 -5.89 -4.04
C THR A 91 -8.34 -4.94 -2.91
N LEU A 92 -7.40 -4.12 -2.41
CA LEU A 92 -7.68 -3.04 -1.48
C LEU A 92 -8.69 -2.03 -2.03
N ASP A 93 -8.55 -1.61 -3.29
CA ASP A 93 -9.51 -0.71 -3.93
C ASP A 93 -10.95 -1.26 -3.88
N LYS A 94 -11.12 -2.56 -4.18
CA LYS A 94 -12.44 -3.22 -4.13
C LYS A 94 -12.99 -3.24 -2.70
N LYS A 95 -12.16 -3.53 -1.70
CA LYS A 95 -12.58 -3.58 -0.29
C LYS A 95 -12.92 -2.19 0.26
N MET A 96 -12.17 -1.15 -0.11
CA MET A 96 -12.49 0.23 0.23
C MET A 96 -13.78 0.71 -0.45
N ALA A 97 -14.01 0.33 -1.71
CA ALA A 97 -15.27 0.62 -2.40
C ALA A 97 -16.47 -0.05 -1.71
N ALA A 98 -16.31 -1.30 -1.25
CA ALA A 98 -17.33 -1.99 -0.45
C ALA A 98 -17.58 -1.29 0.90
N LEU A 99 -16.52 -0.84 1.58
CA LEU A 99 -16.61 -0.08 2.83
C LEU A 99 -17.39 1.24 2.60
N ALA A 100 -17.15 1.92 1.49
CA ALA A 100 -17.82 3.17 1.16
C ALA A 100 -19.34 3.07 0.95
N MET A 101 -19.83 1.84 0.71
CA MET A 101 -21.26 1.54 0.55
C MET A 101 -21.99 1.25 1.87
N VAL A 102 -21.26 1.00 2.97
CA VAL A 102 -21.87 0.59 4.25
C VAL A 102 -22.70 1.71 4.88
N ASP A 103 -22.09 2.88 5.11
CA ASP A 103 -22.71 4.03 5.74
C ASP A 103 -21.95 5.34 5.40
N ARG A 104 -22.44 6.47 5.92
CA ARG A 104 -21.84 7.79 5.64
C ARG A 104 -20.42 7.94 6.22
N ASP A 105 -20.17 7.42 7.42
CA ASP A 105 -18.89 7.55 8.11
C ASP A 105 -17.84 6.62 7.46
N SER A 106 -18.28 5.41 7.09
CA SER A 106 -17.50 4.44 6.33
C SER A 106 -17.12 4.99 4.94
N ARG A 107 -18.00 5.74 4.28
CA ARG A 107 -17.69 6.46 3.03
C ARG A 107 -16.61 7.53 3.19
N GLN A 108 -16.67 8.32 4.26
CA GLN A 108 -15.63 9.31 4.54
C GLN A 108 -14.28 8.63 4.82
N THR A 109 -14.30 7.56 5.60
CA THR A 109 -13.11 6.76 5.93
C THR A 109 -12.50 6.14 4.67
N ALA A 110 -13.31 5.49 3.84
CA ALA A 110 -12.87 4.91 2.58
C ALA A 110 -12.26 5.96 1.64
N GLY A 111 -12.85 7.15 1.54
CA GLY A 111 -12.30 8.24 0.73
C GLY A 111 -10.93 8.72 1.23
N ALA A 112 -10.73 8.82 2.54
CA ALA A 112 -9.42 9.16 3.11
C ALA A 112 -8.38 8.06 2.85
N LEU A 113 -8.75 6.79 3.02
CA LEU A 113 -7.88 5.64 2.73
C LEU A 113 -7.52 5.56 1.24
N GLN A 114 -8.46 5.87 0.34
CA GLN A 114 -8.23 5.89 -1.10
C GLN A 114 -7.11 6.88 -1.48
N GLY A 115 -7.11 8.09 -0.91
CA GLY A 115 -6.08 9.10 -1.19
C GLY A 115 -4.68 8.65 -0.71
N LEU A 116 -4.61 7.99 0.46
CA LEU A 116 -3.38 7.39 0.95
C LEU A 116 -2.91 6.24 0.05
N LEU A 117 -3.83 5.40 -0.42
CA LEU A 117 -3.51 4.27 -1.29
C LEU A 117 -3.01 4.74 -2.68
N THR A 118 -3.60 5.80 -3.24
CA THR A 118 -3.10 6.41 -4.49
C THR A 118 -1.67 6.90 -4.32
N THR A 119 -1.40 7.63 -3.24
CA THR A 119 -0.05 8.11 -2.93
C THR A 119 0.93 6.96 -2.75
N TYR A 120 0.51 5.89 -2.07
CA TYR A 120 1.32 4.69 -1.89
C TYR A 120 1.65 4.01 -3.22
N ARG A 121 0.64 3.84 -4.10
CA ARG A 121 0.80 3.25 -5.44
C ARG A 121 1.78 4.03 -6.30
N GLU A 122 1.64 5.35 -6.36
CA GLU A 122 2.54 6.22 -7.14
C GLU A 122 3.99 6.10 -6.66
N ARG A 123 4.20 6.04 -5.33
CA ARG A 123 5.53 5.84 -4.75
C ARG A 123 6.10 4.48 -5.09
N PHE A 124 5.32 3.41 -4.94
CA PHE A 124 5.77 2.07 -5.30
C PHE A 124 6.12 1.98 -6.80
N GLN A 125 5.32 2.58 -7.68
CA GLN A 125 5.59 2.63 -9.11
C GLN A 125 6.90 3.35 -9.42
N ALA A 126 7.16 4.49 -8.77
CA ALA A 126 8.45 5.18 -8.92
C ALA A 126 9.64 4.31 -8.50
N VAL A 127 9.49 3.49 -7.46
CA VAL A 127 10.51 2.52 -7.03
C VAL A 127 10.67 1.38 -8.03
N ALA A 128 9.57 0.84 -8.55
CA ALA A 128 9.60 -0.21 -9.56
C ALA A 128 10.26 0.26 -10.87
N ASP A 129 9.95 1.47 -11.30
CA ASP A 129 10.54 2.08 -12.49
C ASP A 129 12.03 2.40 -12.29
N ALA A 130 12.42 2.88 -11.10
CA ALA A 130 13.81 3.05 -10.72
C ALA A 130 14.59 1.73 -10.83
N TRP A 131 14.03 0.62 -10.34
CA TRP A 131 14.62 -0.71 -10.46
C TRP A 131 14.74 -1.19 -11.90
N LYS A 132 13.74 -0.92 -12.74
CA LYS A 132 13.82 -1.24 -14.18
C LYS A 132 14.94 -0.46 -14.88
N ILE A 133 15.13 0.81 -14.52
CA ILE A 133 16.22 1.64 -15.07
C ILE A 133 17.58 1.13 -14.60
N MET A 134 17.74 0.90 -13.28
CA MET A 134 19.00 0.41 -12.72
C MET A 134 19.35 -0.99 -13.23
N GLY A 135 18.35 -1.86 -13.36
CA GLY A 135 18.50 -3.28 -13.69
C GLY A 135 17.85 -4.15 -12.62
N LEU A 136 16.92 -5.00 -13.03
CA LEU A 136 16.28 -5.97 -12.12
C LEU A 136 17.28 -7.06 -11.72
N ASP A 137 18.17 -7.40 -12.65
CA ASP A 137 19.22 -8.41 -12.50
C ASP A 137 20.58 -7.89 -12.98
N GLU A 138 21.63 -8.72 -12.84
CA GLU A 138 23.01 -8.35 -13.16
C GLU A 138 23.27 -8.04 -14.65
N ASN A 139 22.34 -8.40 -15.52
CA ASN A 139 22.45 -8.29 -16.98
C ASN A 139 21.42 -7.32 -17.58
N SER A 140 20.52 -6.74 -16.78
CA SER A 140 19.52 -5.79 -17.26
C SER A 140 19.81 -4.35 -16.80
N GLY A 141 19.12 -3.39 -17.44
CA GLY A 141 19.23 -1.96 -17.13
C GLY A 141 20.65 -1.38 -17.25
N LEU A 142 20.89 -0.31 -16.50
CA LEU A 142 22.21 0.34 -16.41
C LEU A 142 23.28 -0.60 -15.87
N GLN A 143 22.95 -1.51 -14.95
CA GLN A 143 23.88 -2.46 -14.37
C GLN A 143 24.45 -3.42 -15.43
N GLY A 144 23.57 -4.01 -16.26
CA GLY A 144 23.99 -4.84 -17.39
C GLY A 144 24.82 -4.05 -18.40
N ALA A 145 24.39 -2.83 -18.72
CA ALA A 145 25.12 -1.96 -19.64
C ALA A 145 26.54 -1.62 -19.14
N PHE A 146 26.71 -1.33 -17.85
CA PHE A 146 28.03 -1.12 -17.25
C PHE A 146 28.88 -2.36 -17.33
N ARG A 147 28.33 -3.51 -16.93
CA ARG A 147 29.02 -4.78 -16.95
C ARG A 147 29.56 -5.09 -18.35
N ASP A 148 28.72 -4.98 -19.37
CA ASP A 148 29.13 -5.21 -20.76
C ASP A 148 30.22 -4.25 -21.24
N LYS A 149 30.15 -2.99 -20.84
CA LYS A 149 31.17 -1.99 -21.20
C LYS A 149 32.49 -2.27 -20.51
N VAL A 150 32.47 -2.57 -19.21
CA VAL A 150 33.66 -2.93 -18.44
C VAL A 150 34.30 -4.20 -18.99
N HIS A 151 33.53 -5.22 -19.35
CA HIS A 151 34.05 -6.44 -20.02
C HIS A 151 34.68 -6.14 -21.38
N ARG A 152 34.02 -5.33 -22.23
CA ARG A 152 34.60 -4.91 -23.52
C ARG A 152 35.90 -4.13 -23.33
N LEU A 153 35.95 -3.25 -22.34
CA LEU A 153 37.16 -2.52 -21.99
C LEU A 153 38.26 -3.48 -21.52
N GLN A 154 37.97 -4.43 -20.64
CA GLN A 154 38.95 -5.43 -20.20
C GLN A 154 39.55 -6.21 -21.38
N ALA A 155 38.73 -6.58 -22.37
CA ALA A 155 39.19 -7.29 -23.57
C ALA A 155 40.09 -6.43 -24.48
N LEU A 156 39.85 -5.12 -24.55
CA LEU A 156 40.63 -4.18 -25.37
C LEU A 156 41.89 -3.67 -24.66
N ALA A 157 41.91 -3.77 -23.33
CA ALA A 157 42.76 -2.96 -22.49
C ALA A 157 43.46 -3.87 -21.46
N ALA A 158 44.44 -4.63 -21.92
CA ALA A 158 45.20 -5.60 -21.11
C ALA A 158 45.94 -4.98 -19.89
N ASN A 159 46.06 -3.65 -19.82
CA ASN A 159 46.85 -2.92 -18.82
C ASN A 159 46.07 -1.89 -17.98
N TYR A 160 44.74 -1.82 -18.09
CA TYR A 160 43.96 -0.81 -17.38
C TYR A 160 43.38 -1.39 -16.08
N ASN A 161 43.14 -0.53 -15.07
CA ASN A 161 42.51 -0.90 -13.79
C ASN A 161 41.00 -1.24 -13.92
N VAL A 162 40.61 -1.90 -15.01
CA VAL A 162 39.22 -2.27 -15.34
C VAL A 162 38.66 -3.30 -14.36
N ASP A 163 39.53 -4.17 -13.83
CA ASP A 163 39.17 -5.13 -12.77
C ASP A 163 38.67 -4.41 -11.50
N HIS A 164 39.21 -3.23 -11.21
CA HIS A 164 38.78 -2.44 -10.06
C HIS A 164 37.42 -1.76 -10.31
N LEU A 165 37.15 -1.29 -11.54
CA LEU A 165 35.81 -0.81 -11.94
C LEU A 165 34.76 -1.92 -11.78
N TYR A 166 35.08 -3.14 -12.23
CA TYR A 166 34.17 -4.28 -12.08
C TYR A 166 33.92 -4.61 -10.60
N THR A 167 34.97 -4.62 -9.78
CA THR A 167 34.86 -4.88 -8.34
C THR A 167 33.98 -3.83 -7.65
N LEU A 168 34.12 -2.55 -7.98
CA LEU A 168 33.28 -1.49 -7.44
C LEU A 168 31.81 -1.65 -7.83
N LEU A 169 31.52 -2.03 -9.08
CA LEU A 169 30.15 -2.31 -9.52
C LEU A 169 29.50 -3.43 -8.69
N LEU A 170 30.24 -4.52 -8.44
CA LEU A 170 29.76 -5.61 -7.58
C LEU A 170 29.54 -5.16 -6.13
N GLN A 171 30.40 -4.29 -5.61
CA GLN A 171 30.26 -3.73 -4.26
C GLN A 171 29.05 -2.79 -4.14
N ILE A 172 28.75 -2.00 -5.16
CA ILE A 172 27.53 -1.19 -5.26
C ILE A 172 26.31 -2.12 -5.16
N ARG A 173 26.24 -3.15 -6.02
CA ARG A 173 25.12 -4.10 -6.03
C ARG A 173 24.93 -4.81 -4.70
N ARG A 174 26.03 -5.23 -4.07
CA ARG A 174 26.00 -5.84 -2.74
C ARG A 174 25.43 -4.88 -1.69
N SER A 175 25.89 -3.63 -1.70
CA SER A 175 25.46 -2.62 -0.74
C SER A 175 23.97 -2.26 -0.92
N GLU A 176 23.49 -2.24 -2.15
CA GLU A 176 22.06 -2.12 -2.44
C GLU A 176 21.25 -3.27 -1.87
N LYS A 177 21.67 -4.52 -2.12
CA LYS A 177 20.97 -5.68 -1.57
C LYS A 177 20.97 -5.67 -0.03
N ASP A 178 22.10 -5.31 0.57
CA ASP A 178 22.19 -5.17 2.03
C ASP A 178 21.27 -4.02 2.53
N LEU A 179 21.10 -2.93 1.79
CA LEU A 179 20.13 -1.87 2.12
C LEU A 179 18.69 -2.40 2.13
N ALA A 180 18.28 -3.17 1.12
CA ALA A 180 16.94 -3.78 1.08
C ALA A 180 16.72 -4.75 2.23
N LEU A 181 17.73 -5.57 2.55
CA LEU A 181 17.62 -6.61 3.57
C LEU A 181 17.67 -6.08 5.00
N ARG A 182 18.52 -5.07 5.25
CA ARG A 182 18.83 -4.61 6.61
C ARG A 182 18.21 -3.26 6.95
N GLN A 183 17.79 -2.49 5.93
CA GLN A 183 17.10 -1.21 6.08
C GLN A 183 17.89 -0.20 6.94
N ASP A 184 19.23 -0.31 6.91
CA ASP A 184 20.15 0.54 7.67
C ASP A 184 20.68 1.66 6.75
N PRO A 185 20.54 2.95 7.14
CA PRO A 185 21.05 4.10 6.38
C PRO A 185 22.53 4.00 6.02
N ALA A 186 23.34 3.27 6.80
CA ALA A 186 24.75 3.06 6.52
C ALA A 186 25.00 2.44 5.14
N TYR A 187 24.08 1.61 4.62
CA TYR A 187 24.20 1.01 3.30
C TYR A 187 23.90 1.99 2.16
N ARG A 188 23.03 2.99 2.39
CA ARG A 188 22.83 4.10 1.45
C ARG A 188 24.12 4.91 1.29
N GLU A 189 24.73 5.27 2.41
CA GLU A 189 26.01 5.99 2.42
C GLU A 189 27.12 5.17 1.77
N LEU A 190 27.10 3.85 1.96
CA LEU A 190 28.07 2.96 1.32
C LEU A 190 27.89 2.93 -0.20
N VAL A 191 26.66 2.87 -0.72
CA VAL A 191 26.39 2.97 -2.16
C VAL A 191 26.91 4.29 -2.72
N HIS A 192 26.59 5.42 -2.08
CA HIS A 192 27.09 6.74 -2.50
C HIS A 192 28.61 6.82 -2.52
N LYS A 193 29.25 6.30 -1.47
CA LYS A 193 30.71 6.23 -1.41
C LYS A 193 31.29 5.43 -2.57
N ARG A 194 30.74 4.25 -2.87
CA ARG A 194 31.22 3.39 -3.97
C ARG A 194 30.99 4.01 -5.34
N ILE A 195 29.88 4.72 -5.54
CA ILE A 195 29.63 5.52 -6.74
C ILE A 195 30.70 6.62 -6.89
N GLY A 196 31.06 7.30 -5.80
CA GLY A 196 32.13 8.29 -5.79
C GLY A 196 33.50 7.70 -6.14
N GLU A 197 33.85 6.55 -5.57
CA GLU A 197 35.08 5.81 -5.88
C GLU A 197 35.10 5.36 -7.35
N PHE A 198 33.97 4.88 -7.88
CA PHE A 198 33.85 4.49 -9.29
C PHE A 198 34.06 5.69 -10.22
N ARG A 199 33.42 6.82 -9.91
CA ARG A 199 33.60 8.08 -10.65
C ARG A 199 35.06 8.50 -10.71
N GLN A 200 35.73 8.55 -9.55
CA GLN A 200 37.14 8.94 -9.46
C GLN A 200 38.03 7.98 -10.27
N LEU A 201 37.74 6.68 -10.23
CA LEU A 201 38.50 5.70 -11.00
C LEU A 201 38.33 5.89 -12.51
N VAL A 202 37.13 6.21 -12.99
CA VAL A 202 36.88 6.54 -14.40
C VAL A 202 37.59 7.84 -14.80
N GLU A 203 37.55 8.87 -13.97
CA GLU A 203 38.18 10.17 -14.24
C GLU A 203 39.72 10.11 -14.26
N THR A 204 40.31 9.29 -13.40
CA THR A 204 41.76 9.08 -13.34
C THR A 204 42.27 7.99 -14.27
N SER A 205 41.37 7.28 -14.96
CA SER A 205 41.74 6.23 -15.90
C SER A 205 42.27 6.80 -17.20
N GLU A 206 43.12 6.04 -17.88
CA GLU A 206 43.60 6.35 -19.23
C GLU A 206 42.56 5.99 -20.33
N LEU A 207 41.28 5.81 -19.96
CA LEU A 207 40.22 5.46 -20.92
C LEU A 207 40.03 6.58 -21.96
N GLN A 208 39.61 6.18 -23.16
CA GLN A 208 39.25 7.14 -24.21
C GLN A 208 38.17 8.12 -23.70
N ALA A 209 38.35 9.41 -23.96
CA ALA A 209 37.48 10.49 -23.47
C ALA A 209 35.97 10.20 -23.70
N GLN A 210 35.61 9.77 -24.91
CA GLN A 210 34.20 9.45 -25.24
C GLN A 210 33.64 8.27 -24.41
N VAL A 211 34.48 7.30 -24.03
CA VAL A 211 34.05 6.17 -23.19
C VAL A 211 33.88 6.63 -21.75
N SER A 212 34.83 7.41 -21.23
CA SER A 212 34.76 8.01 -19.90
C SER A 212 33.50 8.87 -19.73
N GLU A 213 33.23 9.78 -20.67
CA GLU A 213 32.02 10.62 -20.66
C GLU A 213 30.73 9.80 -20.60
N ARG A 214 30.63 8.74 -21.41
CA ARG A 214 29.45 7.87 -21.43
C ARG A 214 29.27 7.11 -20.11
N LEU A 215 30.35 6.58 -19.53
CA LEU A 215 30.30 5.88 -18.24
C LEU A 215 29.87 6.83 -17.12
N LEU A 216 30.40 8.06 -17.10
CA LEU A 216 30.05 9.06 -16.10
C LEU A 216 28.59 9.53 -16.22
N ALA A 217 28.07 9.65 -17.46
CA ALA A 217 26.67 9.99 -17.70
C ALA A 217 25.73 8.89 -17.18
N GLU A 218 26.01 7.64 -17.54
CA GLU A 218 25.25 6.47 -17.07
C GLU A 218 25.34 6.34 -15.54
N LEU A 219 26.52 6.57 -14.94
CA LEU A 219 26.69 6.50 -13.48
C LEU A 219 25.88 7.57 -12.74
N SER A 220 25.75 8.74 -13.37
CA SER A 220 24.94 9.83 -12.81
C SER A 220 23.45 9.53 -12.91
N GLN A 221 23.00 8.89 -14.00
CA GLN A 221 21.63 8.39 -14.11
C GLN A 221 21.34 7.28 -13.09
N TYR A 222 22.31 6.38 -12.89
CA TYR A 222 22.24 5.32 -11.89
C TYR A 222 22.06 5.89 -10.48
N ALA A 223 22.95 6.81 -10.09
CA ALA A 223 22.90 7.46 -8.77
C ALA A 223 21.57 8.18 -8.53
N THR A 224 21.03 8.83 -9.55
CA THR A 224 19.72 9.49 -9.46
C THR A 224 18.58 8.48 -9.29
N SER A 225 18.64 7.37 -10.03
CA SER A 225 17.63 6.30 -9.99
C SER A 225 17.69 5.50 -8.68
N PHE A 226 18.82 5.52 -7.98
CA PHE A 226 19.00 4.86 -6.69
C PHE A 226 18.23 5.56 -5.54
N GLU A 227 18.02 6.88 -5.59
CA GLU A 227 17.43 7.63 -4.48
C GLU A 227 16.00 7.19 -4.11
N PRO A 228 15.04 7.07 -5.05
CA PRO A 228 13.69 6.61 -4.72
C PRO A 228 13.68 5.24 -4.06
N TYR A 229 14.55 4.34 -4.52
CA TYR A 229 14.74 3.03 -3.93
C TYR A 229 15.28 3.12 -2.50
N ALA A 230 16.37 3.88 -2.29
CA ALA A 230 16.98 4.02 -0.98
C ALA A 230 16.01 4.60 0.06
N GLU A 231 15.19 5.58 -0.34
CA GLU A 231 14.13 6.10 0.52
C GLU A 231 13.07 5.05 0.88
N SER A 232 12.63 4.23 -0.09
CA SER A 232 11.61 3.21 0.16
C SER A 232 12.12 2.12 1.11
N ALA A 233 13.35 1.64 0.89
CA ALA A 233 13.97 0.61 1.72
C ALA A 233 14.09 1.05 3.19
N LEU A 234 14.45 2.31 3.44
CA LEU A 234 14.59 2.86 4.79
C LEU A 234 13.25 3.16 5.46
N ARG A 235 12.18 3.44 4.70
CA ARG A 235 10.83 3.63 5.26
C ARG A 235 10.21 2.31 5.70
N ALA A 236 10.47 1.21 5.00
CA ALA A 236 9.94 -0.10 5.34
C ALA A 236 10.53 -0.70 6.64
N GLY A 237 11.58 -0.11 7.20
CA GLY A 237 12.20 -0.54 8.46
C GLY A 237 11.78 0.25 9.70
N ASN A 238 10.98 1.32 9.54
CA ASN A 238 10.39 2.12 10.62
C ASN A 238 8.90 1.80 10.79
#